data_AF-A0A6N6Q0W0-F1
#
_entry.id   AF-A0A6N6Q0W0-F1
#
_cell.length_a   1.000
_cell.length_b   1.000
_cell.length_c   1.000
_cell.angle_alpha   90.00
_cell.angle_beta   90.00
_cell.angle_gamma   90.00
#
_symmetry.space_group_name_H-M   'P 1'
#
loop_
_entity.id
_entity.type
_entity.pdbx_description
1 polymer ?
#
loop_
_entity_poly.entity_id
_entity_poly.type
_entity_poly.pdbx_seq_one_letter_code
_entity_poly.pdbx_strand_id
1 'polypeptide(L)'
;GGAGGRVGPDMTSIGASAPVDYLVESVLLPNAKIKEGFQSLVVTAKDGTEYTGTLARETPQEVVLRNAAGAEVPIAKADVAKREQSPSSLMPAGLLDPLSEAEQLDLFAFLSRLGKPGDYDASKGGVARRWRIAQTFHTDAQAGRDTWPLGAASDDKRWLRTMSLVRGDLTKALLADVLKAEGWSSRVGVFAATDVEVAQAGTFHFNLTANPATELWIDGKRLGSEGASSTALSAGTHRLVVRLYPKQLPPVVRLESRDAAFVLN
;
A
#
# COMPACT_ATOMS: atom_id res chain seq x y z
N GLY A 1 -3.28 -7.84 -3.73
CA GLY A 1 -1.90 -7.49 -4.07
C GLY A 1 -1.20 -6.73 -2.99
N GLY A 2 -1.21 -7.26 -1.75
CA GLY A 2 -0.43 -6.76 -0.62
C GLY A 2 -0.74 -5.35 -0.09
N ALA A 3 -1.16 -4.40 -0.94
CA ALA A 3 -1.53 -3.03 -0.59
C ALA A 3 -3.03 -2.80 -0.74
N GLY A 4 -3.63 -2.04 0.20
CA GLY A 4 -5.06 -1.71 0.22
C GLY A 4 -5.87 -2.46 1.30
N GLY A 5 -7.14 -2.09 1.44
CA GLY A 5 -8.06 -2.73 2.37
C GLY A 5 -8.53 -4.11 1.88
N ARG A 6 -9.11 -4.90 2.79
CA ARG A 6 -9.64 -6.25 2.48
C ARG A 6 -11.15 -6.27 2.18
N VAL A 7 -11.76 -5.10 2.00
CA VAL A 7 -13.21 -4.97 1.76
C VAL A 7 -13.58 -5.43 0.35
N GLY A 8 -12.76 -5.07 -0.64
CA GLY A 8 -12.96 -5.42 -2.05
C GLY A 8 -12.08 -6.58 -2.51
N PRO A 9 -12.33 -7.09 -3.73
CA PRO A 9 -11.51 -8.12 -4.35
C PRO A 9 -10.09 -7.63 -4.63
N ASP A 10 -9.18 -8.58 -4.82
CA ASP A 10 -7.83 -8.26 -5.28
C ASP A 10 -7.86 -7.64 -6.68
N MET A 11 -7.38 -6.40 -6.79
CA MET A 11 -7.34 -5.63 -8.03
C MET A 11 -6.03 -5.80 -8.82
N THR A 12 -5.05 -6.54 -8.29
CA THR A 12 -3.69 -6.65 -8.86
C THR A 12 -3.65 -7.01 -10.33
N SER A 13 -4.57 -7.88 -10.77
CA SER A 13 -4.63 -8.36 -12.15
C SER A 13 -5.88 -7.89 -12.89
N ILE A 14 -6.63 -6.91 -12.36
CA ILE A 14 -8.00 -6.65 -12.84
C ILE A 14 -8.04 -6.27 -14.33
N GLY A 15 -7.12 -5.43 -14.80
CA GLY A 15 -7.06 -5.01 -16.20
C GLY A 15 -6.57 -6.09 -17.14
N ALA A 16 -5.86 -7.10 -16.62
CA ALA A 16 -5.49 -8.29 -17.38
C ALA A 16 -6.61 -9.34 -17.43
N SER A 17 -7.46 -9.40 -16.39
CA SER A 17 -8.51 -10.43 -16.26
C SER A 17 -9.92 -9.98 -16.69
N ALA A 18 -10.20 -8.69 -16.68
CA ALA A 18 -11.53 -8.14 -16.96
C ALA A 18 -11.49 -7.21 -18.19
N PRO A 19 -12.48 -7.31 -19.10
CA PRO A 19 -12.60 -6.38 -20.21
C PRO A 19 -13.07 -5.00 -19.71
N VAL A 20 -12.84 -3.96 -20.53
CA VAL A 20 -13.05 -2.56 -20.12
C VAL A 20 -14.52 -2.25 -19.87
N ASP A 21 -15.42 -2.79 -20.69
CA ASP A 21 -16.87 -2.69 -20.52
C ASP A 21 -17.32 -3.25 -19.16
N TYR A 22 -16.78 -4.39 -18.74
CA TYR A 22 -17.04 -4.96 -17.42
C TYR A 22 -16.55 -4.03 -16.30
N LEU A 23 -15.36 -3.43 -16.43
CA LEU A 23 -14.83 -2.50 -15.43
C LEU A 23 -15.73 -1.26 -15.30
N VAL A 24 -16.13 -0.67 -16.43
CA VAL A 24 -17.00 0.51 -16.47
C VAL A 24 -18.37 0.20 -15.88
N GLU A 25 -19.01 -0.89 -16.33
CA GLU A 25 -20.31 -1.32 -15.83
C GLU A 25 -20.26 -1.61 -14.33
N SER A 26 -19.22 -2.29 -13.84
CA SER A 26 -19.09 -2.61 -12.43
C SER A 26 -19.02 -1.36 -11.56
N VAL A 27 -18.23 -0.36 -11.95
CA VAL A 27 -18.04 0.88 -11.18
C VAL A 27 -19.28 1.78 -11.24
N LEU A 28 -19.93 1.88 -12.40
CA LEU A 28 -21.15 2.69 -12.56
C LEU A 28 -22.38 2.03 -11.91
N LEU A 29 -22.47 0.69 -12.00
CA LEU A 29 -23.60 -0.10 -11.53
C LEU A 29 -23.11 -1.18 -10.54
N PRO A 30 -22.68 -0.79 -9.32
CA PRO A 30 -22.12 -1.71 -8.32
C PRO A 30 -23.01 -2.91 -7.99
N ASN A 31 -24.33 -2.75 -8.10
CA ASN A 31 -25.34 -3.77 -7.78
C ASN A 31 -25.66 -4.70 -8.96
N ALA A 32 -25.23 -4.38 -10.19
CA ALA A 32 -25.59 -5.15 -11.38
C ALA A 32 -24.85 -6.49 -11.46
N LYS A 33 -23.58 -6.51 -11.04
CA LYS A 33 -22.71 -7.70 -11.08
C LYS A 33 -21.84 -7.76 -9.84
N ILE A 34 -22.27 -8.57 -8.86
CA ILE A 34 -21.50 -8.78 -7.63
C ILE A 34 -20.69 -10.07 -7.76
N LYS A 35 -19.37 -9.96 -7.64
CA LYS A 35 -18.45 -11.11 -7.67
C LYS A 35 -18.79 -12.09 -6.54
N GLU A 36 -18.72 -13.38 -6.83
CA GLU A 36 -18.89 -14.43 -5.83
C GLU A 36 -17.91 -14.24 -4.65
N GLY A 37 -18.40 -14.43 -3.42
CA GLY A 37 -17.66 -14.15 -2.20
C GLY A 37 -17.66 -12.68 -1.74
N PHE A 38 -18.15 -11.75 -2.57
CA PHE A 38 -18.31 -10.32 -2.22
C PHE A 38 -19.79 -9.89 -2.16
N GLN A 39 -20.71 -10.86 -2.13
CA GLN A 39 -22.13 -10.64 -1.89
C GLN A 39 -22.33 -10.17 -0.45
N SER A 40 -23.11 -9.10 -0.28
CA SER A 40 -23.48 -8.63 1.05
C SER A 40 -24.43 -9.64 1.70
N LEU A 41 -24.12 -10.00 2.94
CA LEU A 41 -24.96 -10.78 3.83
C LEU A 41 -25.49 -9.84 4.92
N VAL A 42 -26.78 -9.94 5.17
CA VAL A 42 -27.44 -9.34 6.34
C VAL A 42 -27.71 -10.46 7.33
N VAL A 43 -27.19 -10.32 8.54
CA VAL A 43 -27.42 -11.24 9.65
C VAL A 43 -28.18 -10.49 10.73
N THR A 44 -29.39 -10.96 11.02
CA THR A 44 -30.20 -10.46 12.13
C THR A 44 -29.97 -11.38 13.32
N ALA A 45 -29.48 -10.83 14.42
CA ALA A 45 -29.32 -11.53 15.68
C ALA A 45 -30.65 -11.62 16.45
N LYS A 46 -30.74 -12.55 17.41
CA LYS A 46 -31.95 -12.80 18.21
C LYS A 46 -32.34 -11.63 19.12
N ASP A 47 -31.42 -10.73 19.40
CA ASP A 47 -31.66 -9.48 20.12
C ASP A 47 -32.22 -8.37 19.22
N GLY A 48 -32.36 -8.62 17.91
CA GLY A 48 -32.83 -7.68 16.91
C GLY A 48 -31.72 -6.86 16.25
N THR A 49 -30.45 -7.04 16.62
CA THR A 49 -29.32 -6.34 16.00
C THR A 49 -29.09 -6.84 14.58
N GLU A 50 -28.94 -5.94 13.62
CA GLU A 50 -28.60 -6.28 12.24
C GLU A 50 -27.14 -5.99 11.92
N TYR A 51 -26.48 -6.96 11.31
CA TYR A 51 -25.10 -6.87 10.85
C TYR A 51 -25.06 -7.03 9.33
N THR A 52 -24.41 -6.09 8.64
CA THR A 52 -24.26 -6.11 7.18
C THR A 52 -22.79 -6.17 6.79
N GLY A 53 -22.43 -7.11 5.93
CA GLY A 53 -21.06 -7.29 5.47
C GLY A 53 -20.89 -8.46 4.50
N THR A 54 -19.69 -8.70 4.01
CA THR A 54 -19.36 -9.90 3.22
C THR A 54 -18.94 -11.03 4.15
N LEU A 55 -19.16 -12.28 3.75
CA LEU A 55 -18.73 -13.43 4.53
C LEU A 55 -17.19 -13.54 4.52
N ALA A 56 -16.56 -13.28 5.66
CA ALA A 56 -15.10 -13.37 5.80
C ALA A 56 -14.64 -14.79 6.10
N ARG A 57 -15.32 -15.46 7.03
CA ARG A 57 -15.14 -16.88 7.37
C ARG A 57 -16.37 -17.41 8.09
N GLU A 58 -16.56 -18.72 8.04
CA GLU A 58 -17.60 -19.42 8.80
C GLU A 58 -16.99 -20.65 9.45
N THR A 59 -17.27 -20.83 10.74
CA THR A 59 -16.90 -22.03 11.51
C THR A 59 -18.17 -22.71 12.01
N PRO A 60 -18.09 -23.91 12.63
CA PRO A 60 -19.26 -24.52 13.27
C PRO A 60 -19.87 -23.66 14.38
N GLN A 61 -19.13 -22.73 14.98
CA GLN A 61 -19.55 -21.93 16.14
C GLN A 61 -19.94 -20.50 15.80
N GLU A 62 -19.29 -19.88 14.80
CA GLU A 62 -19.48 -18.47 14.46
C GLU A 62 -19.57 -18.21 12.95
N VAL A 63 -20.25 -17.13 12.61
CA VAL A 63 -20.22 -16.47 11.30
C VAL A 63 -19.48 -15.17 11.47
N VAL A 64 -18.45 -14.93 10.65
CA VAL A 64 -17.66 -13.69 10.72
C VAL A 64 -17.93 -12.87 9.47
N LEU A 65 -18.52 -11.70 9.66
CA LEU A 65 -18.78 -10.74 8.59
C LEU A 65 -17.68 -9.70 8.51
N ARG A 66 -17.30 -9.29 7.31
CA ARG A 66 -16.48 -8.09 7.08
C ARG A 66 -17.38 -6.95 6.62
N ASN A 67 -17.48 -5.90 7.43
CA ASN A 67 -18.31 -4.74 7.09
C ASN A 67 -17.60 -3.83 6.06
N ALA A 68 -18.30 -2.78 5.60
CA ALA A 68 -17.76 -1.81 4.64
C ALA A 68 -16.51 -1.05 5.16
N ALA A 69 -16.32 -0.95 6.48
CA ALA A 69 -15.12 -0.38 7.09
C ALA A 69 -13.95 -1.37 7.14
N GLY A 70 -14.15 -2.62 6.72
CA GLY A 70 -13.14 -3.68 6.75
C GLY A 70 -12.98 -4.36 8.10
N ALA A 71 -13.81 -4.02 9.09
CA ALA A 71 -13.80 -4.66 10.40
C ALA A 71 -14.48 -6.03 10.33
N GLU A 72 -13.88 -7.01 11.00
CA GLU A 72 -14.46 -8.35 11.14
C GLU A 72 -15.34 -8.41 12.40
N VAL A 73 -16.60 -8.79 12.21
CA VAL A 73 -17.61 -8.89 13.25
C VAL A 73 -17.96 -10.38 13.42
N PRO A 74 -17.47 -11.04 14.47
CA PRO A 74 -17.86 -12.40 14.79
C PRO A 74 -19.25 -12.41 15.41
N ILE A 75 -20.12 -13.30 14.91
CA ILE A 75 -21.48 -13.50 15.40
C ILE A 75 -21.63 -14.99 15.71
N ALA A 76 -21.92 -15.34 16.96
CA ALA A 76 -22.14 -16.74 17.32
C ALA A 76 -23.37 -17.28 16.59
N LYS A 77 -23.28 -18.48 16.01
CA LYS A 77 -24.41 -19.10 15.29
C LYS A 77 -25.62 -19.32 16.18
N ALA A 78 -25.40 -19.50 17.48
CA ALA A 78 -26.46 -19.60 18.48
C ALA A 78 -27.30 -18.31 18.58
N ASP A 79 -26.72 -17.15 18.23
CA ASP A 79 -27.36 -15.84 18.32
C ASP A 79 -27.96 -15.40 16.99
N VAL A 80 -27.71 -16.12 15.89
CA VAL A 80 -28.29 -15.82 14.58
C VAL A 80 -29.78 -16.20 14.57
N ALA A 81 -30.63 -15.20 14.33
CA ALA A 81 -32.06 -15.42 14.10
C ALA A 81 -32.37 -15.61 12.61
N LYS A 82 -31.74 -14.80 11.75
CA LYS A 82 -31.99 -14.80 10.30
C LYS A 82 -30.72 -14.46 9.54
N ARG A 83 -30.57 -15.02 8.35
CA ARG A 83 -29.52 -14.68 7.38
C ARG A 83 -30.14 -14.50 6.00
N GLU A 84 -29.79 -13.41 5.34
CA GLU A 84 -30.27 -13.10 3.99
C GLU A 84 -29.15 -12.53 3.14
N GLN A 85 -29.08 -12.96 1.88
CA GLN A 85 -28.22 -12.29 0.90
C GLN A 85 -28.91 -11.00 0.46
N SER A 86 -28.19 -9.89 0.54
CA SER A 86 -28.66 -8.61 0.03
C SER A 86 -28.28 -8.47 -1.45
N PRO A 87 -29.19 -7.97 -2.30
CA PRO A 87 -28.86 -7.63 -3.68
C PRO A 87 -27.95 -6.38 -3.78
N SER A 88 -27.68 -5.71 -2.66
CA SER A 88 -26.82 -4.53 -2.61
C SER A 88 -25.36 -4.92 -2.44
N SER A 89 -24.49 -4.32 -3.25
CA SER A 89 -23.05 -4.43 -3.14
C SER A 89 -22.53 -3.66 -1.92
N LEU A 90 -21.40 -4.11 -1.34
CA LEU A 90 -20.63 -3.30 -0.39
C LEU A 90 -19.94 -2.11 -1.07
N MET A 91 -19.81 -2.12 -2.40
CA MET A 91 -19.30 -0.98 -3.14
C MET A 91 -20.37 0.13 -3.18
N PRO A 92 -20.10 1.32 -2.64
CA PRO A 92 -21.07 2.42 -2.65
C PRO A 92 -21.44 2.83 -4.08
N ALA A 93 -22.69 3.26 -4.27
CA ALA A 93 -23.07 3.99 -5.47
C ALA A 93 -22.47 5.41 -5.44
N GLY A 94 -22.29 6.01 -6.63
CA GLY A 94 -21.80 7.40 -6.73
C GLY A 94 -20.30 7.58 -6.44
N LEU A 95 -19.50 6.51 -6.52
CA LEU A 95 -18.03 6.60 -6.31
C LEU A 95 -17.32 7.54 -7.30
N LEU A 96 -17.92 7.78 -8.46
CA LEU A 96 -17.37 8.65 -9.50
C LEU A 96 -17.86 10.09 -9.40
N ASP A 97 -18.88 10.37 -8.61
CA ASP A 97 -19.51 11.70 -8.52
C ASP A 97 -18.52 12.82 -8.15
N PRO A 98 -17.48 12.59 -7.33
CA PRO A 98 -16.47 13.60 -7.03
C PRO A 98 -15.46 13.85 -8.17
N LEU A 99 -15.42 13.01 -9.20
CA LEU A 99 -14.42 13.04 -10.26
C LEU A 99 -14.95 13.75 -11.50
N SER A 100 -14.11 14.60 -12.10
CA SER A 100 -14.36 15.14 -13.44
C SER A 100 -14.36 14.04 -14.50
N GLU A 101 -14.93 14.31 -15.67
CA GLU A 101 -14.95 13.36 -16.79
C GLU A 101 -13.55 12.89 -17.19
N ALA A 102 -12.56 13.80 -17.19
CA ALA A 102 -11.18 13.45 -17.47
C ALA A 102 -10.60 12.49 -16.40
N GLU A 103 -10.87 12.73 -15.12
CA GLU A 103 -10.41 11.86 -14.03
C GLU A 103 -11.11 10.49 -14.06
N GLN A 104 -12.38 10.43 -14.45
CA GLN A 104 -13.09 9.17 -14.66
C GLN A 104 -12.45 8.36 -15.80
N LEU A 105 -12.13 9.01 -16.93
CA LEU A 105 -11.44 8.36 -18.05
C LEU A 105 -10.05 7.87 -17.64
N ASP A 106 -9.30 8.67 -16.89
CA ASP A 106 -7.98 8.28 -16.36
C ASP A 106 -8.07 7.09 -15.40
N LEU A 107 -9.11 7.05 -14.56
CA LEU A 107 -9.37 5.92 -13.67
C LEU A 107 -9.63 4.63 -14.48
N PHE A 108 -10.50 4.66 -15.48
CA PHE A 108 -10.78 3.48 -16.30
C PHE A 108 -9.57 3.08 -17.16
N ALA A 109 -8.82 4.05 -17.69
CA ALA A 109 -7.56 3.79 -18.37
C ALA A 109 -6.56 3.10 -17.44
N PHE A 110 -6.43 3.56 -16.20
CA PHE A 110 -5.60 2.93 -15.18
C PHE A 110 -6.06 1.50 -14.87
N LEU A 111 -7.33 1.30 -14.54
CA LEU A 111 -7.88 -0.03 -14.21
C LEU A 111 -7.72 -1.03 -15.36
N SER A 112 -7.91 -0.59 -16.61
CA SER A 112 -7.74 -1.44 -17.80
C SER A 112 -6.28 -1.87 -18.07
N ARG A 113 -5.31 -1.16 -17.49
CA ARG A 113 -3.88 -1.46 -17.63
C ARG A 113 -3.31 -2.17 -16.41
N LEU A 114 -3.96 -2.06 -15.26
CA LEU A 114 -3.51 -2.66 -14.01
C LEU A 114 -3.33 -4.18 -14.13
N GLY A 115 -2.12 -4.64 -13.84
CA GLY A 115 -1.74 -6.05 -13.93
C GLY A 115 -1.22 -6.50 -15.30
N LYS A 116 -1.19 -5.62 -16.31
CA LYS A 116 -0.52 -5.88 -17.58
C LYS A 116 0.99 -5.65 -17.46
N PRO A 117 1.83 -6.39 -18.20
CA PRO A 117 3.28 -6.15 -18.22
C PRO A 117 3.61 -4.69 -18.58
N GLY A 118 4.60 -4.11 -17.89
CA GLY A 118 5.03 -2.73 -18.08
C GLY A 118 4.83 -1.89 -16.81
N ASP A 119 4.53 -0.60 -16.99
CA ASP A 119 4.45 0.36 -15.87
C ASP A 119 3.35 0.07 -14.85
N TYR A 120 2.35 -0.73 -15.24
CA TYR A 120 1.19 -1.10 -14.44
C TYR A 120 1.22 -2.57 -13.98
N ASP A 121 2.37 -3.23 -14.10
CA ASP A 121 2.55 -4.60 -13.63
C ASP A 121 2.56 -4.64 -12.10
N ALA A 122 1.39 -4.90 -11.52
CA ALA A 122 1.24 -5.10 -10.08
C ALA A 122 1.51 -6.55 -9.66
N SER A 123 1.59 -7.49 -10.62
CA SER A 123 1.72 -8.93 -10.37
C SER A 123 3.11 -9.31 -9.87
N LYS A 124 4.13 -8.57 -10.30
CA LYS A 124 5.49 -8.72 -9.78
C LYS A 124 5.57 -8.08 -8.39
N GLY A 125 5.68 -8.96 -7.39
CA GLY A 125 6.22 -8.60 -6.08
C GLY A 125 7.71 -8.26 -6.19
N GLY A 126 8.29 -7.67 -5.15
CA GLY A 126 9.73 -7.35 -5.14
C GLY A 126 10.07 -5.91 -5.53
N VAL A 127 9.09 -5.00 -5.55
CA VAL A 127 9.35 -3.55 -5.58
C VAL A 127 8.70 -2.86 -4.38
N ALA A 128 9.41 -1.91 -3.80
CA ALA A 128 8.91 -1.11 -2.68
C ALA A 128 7.81 -0.15 -3.16
N ARG A 129 6.56 -0.38 -2.72
CA ARG A 129 5.42 0.49 -3.07
C ARG A 129 4.93 1.38 -1.94
N ARG A 130 5.26 1.03 -0.71
CA ARG A 130 4.88 1.80 0.47
C ARG A 130 6.12 2.42 1.09
N TRP A 131 6.05 3.72 1.29
CA TRP A 131 7.16 4.52 1.76
C TRP A 131 6.75 5.37 2.95
N ARG A 132 7.69 5.55 3.88
CA ARG A 132 7.65 6.57 4.93
C ARG A 132 8.73 7.59 4.61
N ILE A 133 8.36 8.85 4.55
CA ILE A 133 9.24 9.96 4.19
C ILE A 133 9.49 10.80 5.43
N ALA A 134 10.75 11.03 5.75
CA ALA A 134 11.16 11.99 6.76
C ALA A 134 12.08 13.03 6.14
N GLN A 135 12.17 14.17 6.80
CA GLN A 135 13.09 15.25 6.44
C GLN A 135 13.84 15.71 7.69
N THR A 136 15.04 16.21 7.48
CA THR A 136 15.84 16.84 8.52
C THR A 136 16.21 18.25 8.10
N PHE A 137 16.44 19.09 9.10
CA PHE A 137 16.71 20.51 8.92
C PHE A 137 18.08 20.89 9.49
N HIS A 138 18.54 22.10 9.20
CA HIS A 138 19.80 22.60 9.77
C HIS A 138 19.81 22.57 11.30
N THR A 139 18.66 22.75 11.95
CA THR A 139 18.51 22.65 13.41
C THR A 139 18.81 21.25 13.93
N ASP A 140 18.41 20.19 13.21
CA ASP A 140 18.77 18.82 13.54
C ASP A 140 20.28 18.60 13.41
N ALA A 141 20.88 19.09 12.33
CA ALA A 141 22.32 18.98 12.09
C ALA A 141 23.14 19.71 13.17
N GLN A 142 22.75 20.92 13.56
CA GLN A 142 23.38 21.67 14.65
C GLN A 142 23.32 20.91 15.98
N ALA A 143 22.27 20.12 16.18
CA ALA A 143 22.09 19.31 17.38
C ALA A 143 22.67 17.89 17.26
N GLY A 144 23.34 17.55 16.16
CA GLY A 144 23.90 16.21 15.90
C GLY A 144 22.83 15.12 15.71
N ARG A 145 21.62 15.49 15.28
CA ARG A 145 20.46 14.60 15.10
C ARG A 145 19.99 14.49 13.64
N ASP A 146 20.80 14.90 12.67
CA ASP A 146 20.44 14.88 11.24
C ASP A 146 20.26 13.46 10.67
N THR A 147 20.63 12.44 11.42
CA THR A 147 20.47 11.02 11.07
C THR A 147 19.42 10.29 11.92
N TRP A 148 18.63 11.02 12.72
CA TRP A 148 17.57 10.43 13.54
C TRP A 148 16.66 9.44 12.77
N PRO A 149 16.30 9.64 11.47
CA PRO A 149 15.43 8.70 10.75
C PRO A 149 16.04 7.30 10.56
N LEU A 150 17.37 7.18 10.59
CA LEU A 150 18.05 5.88 10.43
C LEU A 150 17.80 4.93 11.62
N GLY A 151 17.56 5.49 12.82
CA GLY A 151 17.28 4.73 14.04
C GLY A 151 15.89 4.95 14.64
N ALA A 152 15.03 5.72 13.98
CA ALA A 152 13.70 6.06 14.48
C ALA A 152 12.78 4.83 14.60
N ALA A 153 11.71 4.90 15.39
CA ALA A 153 10.64 3.92 15.31
C ALA A 153 9.79 4.13 14.03
N SER A 154 9.12 3.08 13.52
CA SER A 154 8.31 3.16 12.29
C SER A 154 7.05 4.02 12.46
N ASP A 155 6.64 4.23 13.71
CA ASP A 155 5.46 4.98 14.15
C ASP A 155 5.78 6.39 14.67
N ASP A 156 7.04 6.85 14.55
CA ASP A 156 7.38 8.25 14.82
C ASP A 156 6.52 9.17 13.97
N LYS A 157 5.86 10.14 14.61
CA LYS A 157 4.88 11.04 13.97
C LYS A 157 5.49 11.92 12.87
N ARG A 158 6.82 12.06 12.83
CA ARG A 158 7.54 12.80 11.80
C ARG A 158 7.67 12.02 10.48
N TRP A 159 7.29 10.74 10.47
CA TRP A 159 7.17 9.97 9.23
C TRP A 159 5.87 10.32 8.50
N LEU A 160 6.01 10.84 7.29
CA LEU A 160 4.92 11.08 6.36
C LEU A 160 4.74 9.85 5.47
N ARG A 161 3.52 9.35 5.31
CA ARG A 161 3.26 8.15 4.51
C ARG A 161 3.00 8.53 3.06
N THR A 162 3.55 7.75 2.13
CA THR A 162 3.25 7.88 0.70
C THR A 162 3.40 6.55 -0.03
N MET A 163 2.86 6.50 -1.24
CA MET A 163 2.94 5.35 -2.13
C MET A 163 3.75 5.71 -3.36
N SER A 164 4.45 4.73 -3.94
CA SER A 164 5.04 4.87 -5.27
C SER A 164 4.01 4.62 -6.37
N LEU A 165 4.42 4.78 -7.63
CA LEU A 165 3.69 4.22 -8.77
C LEU A 165 3.69 2.68 -8.71
N VAL A 166 2.83 2.03 -9.53
CA VAL A 166 2.67 0.56 -9.56
C VAL A 166 3.99 -0.16 -9.84
N ARG A 167 4.82 0.36 -10.74
CA ARG A 167 6.17 -0.17 -11.01
C ARG A 167 7.21 0.04 -9.90
N GLY A 168 6.85 0.67 -8.78
CA GLY A 168 7.76 0.92 -7.65
C GLY A 168 8.48 2.28 -7.68
N ASP A 169 8.20 3.11 -8.70
CA ASP A 169 8.85 4.41 -8.86
C ASP A 169 8.28 5.44 -7.86
N LEU A 170 9.06 5.79 -6.84
CA LEU A 170 8.83 6.95 -5.99
C LEU A 170 9.41 8.18 -6.70
N THR A 171 8.55 8.90 -7.41
CA THR A 171 8.97 10.01 -8.27
C THR A 171 9.32 11.26 -7.47
N LYS A 172 10.12 12.15 -8.06
CA LYS A 172 10.39 13.49 -7.51
C LYS A 172 9.12 14.28 -7.23
N ALA A 173 8.08 14.14 -8.07
CA ALA A 173 6.80 14.80 -7.87
C ALA A 173 6.07 14.28 -6.61
N LEU A 174 6.04 12.96 -6.42
CA LEU A 174 5.47 12.34 -5.21
C LEU A 174 6.23 12.75 -3.95
N LEU A 175 7.57 12.75 -4.01
CA LEU A 175 8.42 13.24 -2.92
C LEU A 175 8.13 14.71 -2.62
N ALA A 176 8.09 15.56 -3.66
CA ALA A 176 7.82 16.97 -3.49
C ALA A 176 6.46 17.20 -2.84
N ASP A 177 5.42 16.48 -3.27
CA ASP A 177 4.06 16.62 -2.76
C ASP A 177 3.96 16.30 -1.26
N VAL A 178 4.53 15.16 -0.84
CA VAL A 178 4.57 14.75 0.57
C VAL A 178 5.37 15.74 1.41
N LEU A 179 6.44 16.29 0.85
CA LEU A 179 7.32 17.22 1.56
C LEU A 179 6.80 18.66 1.53
N LYS A 180 5.72 19.02 0.83
CA LYS A 180 5.22 20.43 0.76
C LYS A 180 4.82 21.01 2.13
N ALA A 181 4.54 20.16 3.12
CA ALA A 181 3.91 20.55 4.38
C ALA A 181 4.75 21.46 5.31
N GLU A 182 6.07 21.58 5.11
CA GLU A 182 6.91 22.34 6.05
C GLU A 182 7.75 23.39 5.32
N GLY A 183 7.23 24.62 5.36
CA GLY A 183 7.92 25.83 4.94
C GLY A 183 8.79 26.42 6.07
N TRP A 184 9.68 27.33 5.69
CA TRP A 184 10.55 28.20 6.51
C TRP A 184 11.93 27.68 6.93
N SER A 185 12.28 26.40 6.73
CA SER A 185 13.63 25.92 7.02
C SER A 185 14.26 25.13 5.87
N SER A 186 15.54 25.40 5.62
CA SER A 186 16.32 24.70 4.60
C SER A 186 16.55 23.25 5.05
N ARG A 187 16.06 22.32 4.23
CA ARG A 187 16.21 20.87 4.44
C ARG A 187 17.66 20.46 4.19
N VAL A 188 18.17 19.58 5.03
CA VAL A 188 19.52 19.02 4.90
C VAL A 188 19.51 17.53 4.55
N GLY A 189 18.40 16.82 4.78
CA GLY A 189 18.22 15.43 4.41
C GLY A 189 16.77 15.09 4.11
N VAL A 190 16.57 14.15 3.17
CA VAL A 190 15.29 13.47 2.94
C VAL A 190 15.55 11.98 3.08
N PHE A 191 14.67 11.27 3.77
CA PHE A 191 14.81 9.84 4.03
C PHE A 191 13.56 9.13 3.57
N ALA A 192 13.70 8.11 2.73
CA ALA A 192 12.61 7.25 2.30
C ALA A 192 12.81 5.85 2.89
N ALA A 193 11.95 5.47 3.82
CA ALA A 193 11.99 4.20 4.52
C ALA A 193 10.91 3.23 4.01
N THR A 194 11.27 1.96 3.94
CA THR A 194 10.36 0.84 3.67
C THR A 194 10.83 -0.38 4.44
N ASP A 195 9.97 -1.38 4.58
CA ASP A 195 10.29 -2.58 5.34
C ASP A 195 10.23 -3.81 4.42
N VAL A 196 11.07 -4.80 4.69
CA VAL A 196 11.01 -6.12 4.07
C VAL A 196 10.81 -7.20 5.13
N GLU A 197 10.05 -8.23 4.78
CA GLU A 197 9.87 -9.42 5.60
C GLU A 197 10.77 -10.53 5.06
N VAL A 198 11.57 -11.12 5.96
CA VAL A 198 12.48 -12.23 5.66
C VAL A 198 11.99 -13.47 6.38
N ALA A 199 11.55 -14.48 5.64
CA ALA A 199 11.02 -15.72 6.23
C ALA A 199 12.12 -16.60 6.86
N GLN A 200 13.31 -16.63 6.27
CA GLN A 200 14.44 -17.44 6.71
C GLN A 200 15.73 -16.64 6.55
N ALA A 201 16.68 -16.84 7.48
CA ALA A 201 17.96 -16.17 7.41
C ALA A 201 18.73 -16.56 6.13
N GLY A 202 19.41 -15.60 5.53
CA GLY A 202 20.09 -15.80 4.24
C GLY A 202 20.69 -14.52 3.69
N THR A 203 21.26 -14.59 2.48
CA THR A 203 21.75 -13.43 1.75
C THR A 203 20.67 -12.90 0.83
N PHE A 204 20.36 -11.61 0.95
CA PHE A 204 19.34 -10.93 0.17
C PHE A 204 19.97 -9.87 -0.73
N HIS A 205 19.38 -9.68 -1.89
CA HIS A 205 19.86 -8.78 -2.93
C HIS A 205 18.89 -7.64 -3.13
N PHE A 206 19.43 -6.43 -3.17
CA PHE A 206 18.70 -5.20 -3.38
C PHE A 206 19.27 -4.48 -4.59
N ASN A 207 18.40 -3.84 -5.36
CA ASN A 207 18.79 -2.93 -6.42
C ASN A 207 18.12 -1.58 -6.18
N LEU A 208 18.93 -0.54 -5.99
CA LEU A 208 18.45 0.82 -5.81
C LEU A 208 18.65 1.63 -7.09
N THR A 209 17.56 2.03 -7.73
CA THR A 209 17.57 3.04 -8.79
C THR A 209 17.42 4.41 -8.14
N ALA A 210 18.46 5.24 -8.19
CA ALA A 210 18.46 6.61 -7.65
C ALA A 210 19.54 7.44 -8.38
N ASN A 211 20.28 8.28 -7.66
CA ASN A 211 21.51 8.90 -8.14
C ASN A 211 22.71 8.48 -7.26
N PRO A 212 23.96 8.68 -7.71
CA PRO A 212 25.14 8.18 -7.00
C PRO A 212 25.34 8.76 -5.60
N ALA A 213 24.80 9.96 -5.35
CA ALA A 213 24.90 10.62 -4.05
C ALA A 213 24.02 9.95 -2.99
N THR A 214 23.04 9.14 -3.37
CA THR A 214 22.12 8.48 -2.46
C THR A 214 22.80 7.41 -1.62
N GLU A 215 22.34 7.21 -0.38
CA GLU A 215 22.81 6.13 0.49
C GLU A 215 21.67 5.15 0.78
N LEU A 216 21.95 3.86 0.69
CA LEU A 216 21.07 2.78 1.12
C LEU A 216 21.53 2.26 2.49
N TRP A 217 20.61 2.21 3.43
CA TRP A 217 20.81 1.71 4.79
C TRP A 217 19.85 0.57 5.08
N ILE A 218 20.29 -0.38 5.90
CA ILE A 218 19.48 -1.47 6.44
C ILE A 218 19.73 -1.59 7.95
N ASP A 219 18.66 -1.53 8.75
CA ASP A 219 18.71 -1.56 10.22
C ASP A 219 19.78 -0.64 10.84
N GLY A 220 19.87 0.59 10.33
CA GLY A 220 20.83 1.58 10.80
C GLY A 220 22.28 1.35 10.35
N LYS A 221 22.56 0.35 9.52
CA LYS A 221 23.88 0.10 8.92
C LYS A 221 23.88 0.47 7.44
N ARG A 222 24.94 1.14 6.98
CA ARG A 222 25.08 1.51 5.57
C ARG A 222 25.35 0.27 4.73
N LEU A 223 24.51 0.06 3.72
CA LEU A 223 24.55 -1.07 2.81
C LEU A 223 25.24 -0.71 1.48
N GLY A 224 24.95 0.48 0.94
CA GLY A 224 25.47 0.89 -0.36
C GLY A 224 24.99 2.26 -0.82
N SER A 225 25.04 2.48 -2.13
CA SER A 225 24.49 3.65 -2.83
C SER A 225 23.50 3.18 -3.90
N GLU A 226 23.34 3.91 -5.00
CA GLU A 226 22.65 3.38 -6.18
C GLU A 226 23.29 2.08 -6.71
N GLY A 227 22.49 1.27 -7.37
CA GLY A 227 22.89 -0.01 -7.96
C GLY A 227 22.60 -1.22 -7.08
N ALA A 228 23.28 -2.31 -7.39
CA ALA A 228 23.13 -3.59 -6.69
C ALA A 228 23.85 -3.57 -5.34
N SER A 229 23.25 -4.16 -4.33
CA SER A 229 23.84 -4.40 -3.01
C SER A 229 23.31 -5.71 -2.44
N SER A 230 24.04 -6.33 -1.53
CA SER A 230 23.59 -7.54 -0.84
C SER A 230 24.05 -7.57 0.61
N THR A 231 23.28 -8.26 1.45
CA THR A 231 23.60 -8.43 2.87
C THR A 231 22.98 -9.71 3.41
N ALA A 232 23.59 -10.25 4.47
CA ALA A 232 22.97 -11.30 5.25
C ALA A 232 21.89 -10.71 6.17
N LEU A 233 20.72 -11.31 6.20
CA LEU A 233 19.60 -10.95 7.08
C LEU A 233 19.16 -12.17 7.88
N SER A 234 18.68 -11.92 9.09
CA SER A 234 18.00 -12.92 9.92
C SER A 234 16.54 -13.09 9.47
N ALA A 235 15.83 -14.08 10.01
CA ALA A 235 14.38 -14.11 9.86
C ALA A 235 13.74 -12.94 10.63
N GLY A 236 12.70 -12.33 10.06
CA GLY A 236 11.95 -11.22 10.63
C GLY A 236 11.86 -10.01 9.70
N THR A 237 11.34 -8.91 10.25
CA THR A 237 11.21 -7.64 9.53
C THR A 237 12.50 -6.83 9.61
N HIS A 238 12.97 -6.34 8.47
CA HIS A 238 14.15 -5.48 8.34
C HIS A 238 13.78 -4.16 7.69
N ARG A 239 14.32 -3.05 8.18
CA ARG A 239 14.03 -1.74 7.61
C ARG A 239 15.12 -1.30 6.65
N LEU A 240 14.71 -0.92 5.44
CA LEU A 240 15.56 -0.20 4.50
C LEU A 240 15.27 1.30 4.55
N VAL A 241 16.32 2.11 4.57
CA VAL A 241 16.21 3.58 4.51
C VAL A 241 17.11 4.11 3.41
N VAL A 242 16.53 4.86 2.49
CA VAL A 242 17.23 5.58 1.43
C VAL A 242 17.43 7.02 1.86
N ARG A 243 18.68 7.44 2.11
CA ARG A 243 19.03 8.83 2.39
C ARG A 243 19.27 9.56 1.07
N LEU A 244 18.49 10.61 0.86
CA LEU A 244 18.50 11.49 -0.31
C LEU A 244 18.97 12.90 0.12
N TYR A 245 19.63 13.58 -0.81
CA TYR A 245 20.13 14.93 -0.59
C TYR A 245 19.20 15.95 -1.26
N PRO A 246 18.62 16.93 -0.52
CA PRO A 246 17.62 17.85 -1.06
C PRO A 246 18.02 18.59 -2.34
N LYS A 247 19.29 18.99 -2.44
CA LYS A 247 19.84 19.70 -3.62
C LYS A 247 20.07 18.78 -4.83
N GLN A 248 20.05 17.47 -4.62
CA GLN A 248 20.32 16.44 -5.62
C GLN A 248 19.23 15.36 -5.50
N LEU A 249 17.96 15.75 -5.47
CA LEU A 249 16.87 14.76 -5.46
C LEU A 249 16.82 14.06 -6.83
N PRO A 250 16.89 12.71 -6.88
CA PRO A 250 16.80 11.98 -8.13
C PRO A 250 15.40 12.12 -8.75
N PRO A 251 15.26 11.93 -10.08
CA PRO A 251 13.95 11.95 -10.74
C PRO A 251 13.04 10.83 -10.22
N VAL A 252 13.62 9.68 -9.87
CA VAL A 252 12.95 8.49 -9.34
C VAL A 252 13.83 7.85 -8.28
N VAL A 253 13.20 7.35 -7.22
CA VAL A 253 13.76 6.36 -6.31
C VAL A 253 12.98 5.07 -6.50
N ARG A 254 13.66 3.96 -6.81
CA ARG A 254 13.03 2.63 -6.85
C ARG A 254 13.93 1.63 -6.16
N LEU A 255 13.37 0.89 -5.21
CA LEU A 255 14.06 -0.17 -4.50
C LEU A 255 13.42 -1.50 -4.86
N GLU A 256 14.25 -2.42 -5.32
CA GLU A 256 13.83 -3.72 -5.85
C GLU A 256 14.59 -4.83 -5.15
N SER A 257 13.94 -5.99 -4.99
CA SER A 257 14.56 -7.22 -4.52
C SER A 257 13.83 -8.42 -5.12
N ARG A 258 14.58 -9.47 -5.45
CA ARG A 258 14.02 -10.72 -6.00
C ARG A 258 13.81 -11.78 -4.92
N ASP A 259 14.48 -11.62 -3.79
CA ASP A 259 14.54 -12.58 -2.70
C ASP A 259 13.93 -12.03 -1.40
N ALA A 260 13.73 -10.72 -1.25
CA ALA A 260 13.02 -10.12 -0.12
C ALA A 260 11.61 -9.64 -0.49
N ALA A 261 10.65 -9.85 0.41
CA ALA A 261 9.27 -9.40 0.23
C ALA A 261 9.04 -8.04 0.91
N PHE A 262 8.70 -7.01 0.13
CA PHE A 262 8.34 -5.70 0.69
C PHE A 262 7.02 -5.73 1.45
N VAL A 263 7.00 -5.11 2.62
CA VAL A 263 5.86 -5.05 3.53
C VAL A 263 4.88 -3.96 3.07
N LEU A 264 3.68 -4.38 2.69
CA LEU A 264 2.65 -3.51 2.11
C LEU A 264 1.47 -3.19 3.07
N ASN A 265 1.42 -3.85 4.23
CA ASN A 265 0.38 -3.81 5.28
C ASN A 265 0.63 -2.76 6.35
#